data_AF-A0A8J7TVS0-F1
#
_entry.id   AF-A0A8J7TVS0-F1
#
_cell.length_a   1.000
_cell.length_b   1.000
_cell.length_c   1.000
_cell.angle_alpha   90.00
_cell.angle_beta   90.00
_cell.angle_gamma   90.00
#
_symmetry.space_group_name_H-M   'P 1'
#
loop_
_entity.id
_entity.type
_entity.pdbx_description
1 polymer ?
#
loop_
_entity_poly.entity_id
_entity_poly.type
_entity_poly.pdbx_seq_one_letter_code
_entity_poly.pdbx_strand_id
1 'polypeptide(L)' 'MLVLSRRVGEEIIINDNIRVTVVAVKGDRVRLGIVAPRNVTVDR' A
#
# COMPACT_ATOMS: atom_id res chain seq x y z
N MET A 1 6.83 11.49 10.62
CA MET A 1 5.58 10.70 10.46
C MET A 1 4.76 11.38 9.38
N LEU A 2 4.40 10.66 8.32
CA LEU A 2 3.56 11.17 7.23
C LEU A 2 2.23 10.40 7.26
N VAL A 3 1.11 11.11 7.27
CA VAL A 3 -0.23 10.52 7.35
C VAL A 3 -0.99 10.89 6.09
N LEU A 4 -1.48 9.87 5.38
CA LEU A 4 -2.20 10.03 4.11
C LEU A 4 -3.48 9.20 4.16
N SER A 5 -4.60 9.79 3.77
CA SER A 5 -5.87 9.09 3.60
C SER A 5 -5.99 8.61 2.16
N ARG A 6 -6.28 7.32 1.95
CA ARG A 6 -6.51 6.72 0.63
C ARG A 6 -7.89 6.07 0.55
N ARG A 7 -8.58 6.25 -0.57
CA ARG A 7 -9.79 5.50 -0.92
C ARG A 7 -9.42 4.16 -1.53
N VAL A 8 -10.39 3.24 -1.60
CA VAL A 8 -10.22 1.99 -2.35
C VAL A 8 -9.88 2.29 -3.81
N GLY A 9 -8.83 1.65 -4.32
CA GLY A 9 -8.26 1.88 -5.64
C GLY A 9 -7.16 2.94 -5.68
N GLU A 10 -7.01 3.78 -4.64
CA GLU A 10 -5.93 4.75 -4.58
C GLU A 10 -4.63 4.11 -4.08
N GLU A 11 -3.52 4.75 -4.45
CA GLU A 11 -2.18 4.27 -4.19
C GLU A 11 -1.29 5.32 -3.53
N ILE A 12 -0.26 4.81 -2.87
CA ILE A 12 0.85 5.55 -2.28
C ILE A 12 2.11 5.07 -2.99
N ILE A 13 2.91 6.00 -3.48
CA ILE A 13 4.21 5.73 -4.12
C ILE A 13 5.31 6.12 -3.13
N ILE A 14 6.25 5.20 -2.89
CA ILE A 14 7.42 5.42 -2.03
C ILE A 14 8.66 5.18 -2.88
N ASN A 15 9.59 6.15 -2.90
CA ASN A 15 10.89 6.04 -3.57
C ASN A 15 10.78 5.58 -5.04
N ASP A 16 9.70 5.96 -5.71
CA ASP A 16 9.34 5.71 -7.12
C ASP A 16 9.11 4.25 -7.56
N ASN A 17 9.52 3.25 -6.78
CA ASN A 17 9.46 1.83 -7.15
C ASN A 17 8.64 0.95 -6.20
N ILE A 18 8.15 1.51 -5.09
CA ILE A 18 7.23 0.82 -4.19
C ILE A 18 5.85 1.45 -4.32
N ARG A 19 4.86 0.62 -4.59
CA ARG A 19 3.44 1.01 -4.72
C ARG A 19 2.62 0.25 -3.70
N VAL A 20 1.92 1.00 -2.84
CA VAL A 20 0.98 0.46 -1.86
C VAL A 20 -0.42 0.90 -2.28
N THR A 21 -1.28 -0.06 -2.60
CA THR A 21 -2.64 0.18 -3.08
C THR A 21 -3.65 -0.28 -2.05
N VAL A 22 -4.67 0.53 -1.77
CA VAL A 22 -5.83 0.09 -0.98
C VAL A 22 -6.74 -0.73 -1.88
N VAL A 23 -6.70 -2.06 -1.76
CA VAL A 23 -7.44 -2.98 -2.64
C VAL A 23 -8.90 -3.10 -2.22
N ALA A 24 -9.16 -3.17 -0.91
CA ALA A 24 -10.51 -3.25 -0.36
C ALA A 24 -10.51 -2.86 1.11
N VAL A 25 -11.67 -2.39 1.58
CA VAL A 25 -11.93 -2.16 3.02
C VAL A 25 -13.16 -2.98 3.39
N LYS A 26 -13.05 -3.81 4.43
CA LYS A 26 -14.14 -4.62 4.97
C LYS A 26 -14.18 -4.46 6.49
N GLY A 27 -15.08 -3.59 6.96
CA GLY A 27 -15.16 -3.23 8.38
C GLY A 27 -13.87 -2.54 8.83
N ASP A 28 -13.22 -3.13 9.82
CA ASP A 28 -11.92 -2.71 10.39
C ASP A 28 -10.71 -3.29 9.65
N ARG A 29 -10.92 -4.21 8.69
CA ARG A 29 -9.82 -4.84 7.93
C ARG A 29 -9.63 -4.15 6.60
N VAL A 30 -8.38 -3.83 6.29
CA VAL A 30 -7.96 -3.28 5.00
C VAL A 30 -7.12 -4.30 4.26
N ARG A 31 -7.42 -4.52 2.98
CA ARG A 31 -6.60 -5.32 2.08
C ARG A 31 -5.66 -4.39 1.33
N LEU A 32 -4.36 -4.59 1.53
CA LEU A 32 -3.32 -3.83 0.85
C LEU A 32 -2.69 -4.68 -0.25
N GLY A 33 -2.49 -4.08 -1.42
CA GLY A 33 -1.64 -4.61 -2.48
C GLY A 33 -0.30 -3.90 -2.40
N ILE A 34 0.79 -4.67 -2.40
CA ILE A 34 2.15 -4.11 -2.34
C ILE A 34 2.92 -4.61 -3.55
N VAL A 35 3.41 -3.68 -4.36
CA VAL A 35 4.34 -3.96 -5.45
C VAL A 35 5.68 -3.32 -5.07
N ALA A 36 6.71 -4.14 -4.99
CA ALA A 36 8.06 -3.71 -4.66
C ALA A 36 9.08 -4.56 -5.45
N PRO A 37 10.26 -4.01 -5.75
CA PRO A 37 11.31 -4.78 -6.40
C PRO A 37 11.89 -5.87 -5.48
N ARG A 38 12.51 -6.91 -6.06
CA ARG A 38 12.96 -8.11 -5.32
C ARG A 38 14.00 -7.86 -4.23
N ASN A 39 14.72 -6.75 -4.31
CA ASN A 39 15.71 -6.35 -3.32
C ASN A 39 15.07 -5.73 -2.06
N VAL A 40 13.76 -5.45 -2.08
CA VAL A 40 13.01 -4.91 -0.94
C VAL A 40 12.24 -6.06 -0.30
N THR A 41 12.49 -6.31 0.98
CA THR A 41 11.73 -7.31 1.74
C THR A 41 10.36 -6.73 2.11
N VAL A 42 9.30 -7.49 1.84
CA VAL A 42 7.93 -7.17 2.27
C VAL A 42 7.44 -8.34 3.13
N ASP A 43 7.16 -8.07 4.40
CA ASP A 43 6.65 -9.04 5.36
C ASP A 43 5.32 -8.54 5.97
N ARG A 44 4.65 -9.39 6.75
CA ARG A 44 3.30 -9.21 7.30
C ARG A 44 3.29 -8.82 8.78
#